data_AF-A0A6J5U8H7-F1
#
_entry.id   AF-A0A6J5U8H7-F1
#
_cell.length_a   1.000
_cell.length_b   1.000
_cell.length_c   1.000
_cell.angle_alpha   90.00
_cell.angle_beta   90.00
_cell.angle_gamma   90.00
#
_symmetry.space_group_name_H-M   'P 1'
#
loop_
_entity.id
_entity.type
_entity.pdbx_description
1 polymer ?
#
loop_
_entity_poly.entity_id
_entity_poly.type
_entity_poly.pdbx_seq_one_letter_code
_entity_poly.pdbx_strand_id
1 'polypeptide(L)'
;MGAFKSAINSLSCFQAALVLVLLIAAAETQRAEAQSSSSCSTELSSLNVCAPFVVPGSTNTNPSSDCCGALQAVHPDCLCNTLRVAARLPAQCNLAPITCDTN
;
A
#
# COMPACT_ATOMS: atom_id res chain seq x y z
N MET A 1 -25.36 -24.52 50.46
CA MET A 1 -25.55 -23.57 49.33
C MET A 1 -24.26 -22.77 49.00
N GLY A 2 -23.06 -23.34 49.19
CA GLY A 2 -21.79 -22.61 49.00
C GLY A 2 -21.00 -22.96 47.72
N ALA A 3 -21.21 -24.14 47.14
CA ALA A 3 -20.41 -24.61 46.00
C ALA A 3 -20.87 -24.05 44.63
N PHE A 4 -22.13 -23.61 44.51
CA PHE A 4 -22.66 -23.08 43.25
C PHE A 4 -22.19 -21.65 42.95
N LYS A 5 -21.85 -20.83 43.96
CA LYS A 5 -21.38 -19.44 43.73
C LYS A 5 -19.98 -19.39 43.10
N SER A 6 -19.10 -20.35 43.43
CA SER A 6 -17.74 -20.39 42.86
C SER A 6 -17.73 -20.82 41.39
N ALA A 7 -18.64 -21.71 40.97
CA ALA A 7 -18.73 -22.15 39.58
C ALA A 7 -19.24 -21.03 38.64
N ILE A 8 -20.19 -20.21 39.12
CA ILE A 8 -20.73 -19.07 38.35
C ILE A 8 -19.66 -17.97 38.19
N ASN A 9 -18.85 -17.74 39.23
CA ASN A 9 -17.76 -16.76 39.17
C ASN A 9 -16.61 -17.20 38.23
N SER A 10 -16.38 -18.51 38.12
CA SER A 10 -15.38 -19.08 37.20
C SER A 10 -15.85 -19.07 35.74
N LEU A 11 -17.13 -19.34 35.48
CA LEU A 11 -17.73 -19.24 34.15
C LEU A 11 -17.73 -17.80 33.61
N SER A 12 -18.04 -16.81 34.46
CA SER A 12 -18.00 -15.39 34.08
C SER A 12 -16.59 -14.93 33.69
N CYS A 13 -15.55 -15.38 34.38
CA CYS A 13 -14.16 -15.05 34.03
C CYS A 13 -13.76 -15.66 32.68
N PHE A 14 -14.17 -16.89 32.40
CA PHE A 14 -13.89 -17.56 31.12
C PHE A 14 -14.56 -16.86 29.94
N GLN A 15 -15.82 -16.45 30.10
CA GLN A 15 -16.55 -15.71 29.06
C GLN A 15 -15.96 -14.32 28.83
N ALA A 16 -15.57 -13.61 29.90
CA ALA A 16 -14.91 -12.32 29.78
C ALA A 16 -13.55 -12.42 29.07
N ALA A 17 -12.77 -13.46 29.35
CA ALA A 17 -11.48 -13.70 28.70
C ALA A 17 -11.65 -14.01 27.19
N LEU A 18 -12.64 -14.82 26.82
CA LEU A 18 -12.95 -15.12 25.42
C LEU A 18 -13.37 -13.88 24.64
N VAL A 19 -14.25 -13.05 25.20
CA VAL A 19 -14.68 -11.79 24.58
C VAL A 19 -13.50 -10.83 24.41
N LEU A 20 -12.59 -10.75 25.39
CA LEU A 20 -11.39 -9.92 25.29
C LEU A 20 -10.46 -10.41 24.17
N VAL A 21 -10.25 -11.72 24.03
CA VAL A 21 -9.45 -12.31 22.94
C VAL A 21 -10.08 -12.03 21.56
N LEU A 22 -11.40 -12.13 21.44
CA LEU A 22 -12.14 -11.81 20.21
C LEU A 22 -12.03 -10.34 19.82
N LEU A 23 -12.07 -9.42 20.80
CA LEU A 23 -11.91 -7.98 20.55
C LEU A 23 -10.49 -7.63 20.11
N ILE A 24 -9.46 -8.27 20.67
CA ILE A 24 -8.08 -8.09 20.25
C ILE A 24 -7.90 -8.61 18.81
N ALA A 25 -8.45 -9.79 18.49
CA ALA A 25 -8.36 -10.37 17.15
C ALA A 25 -9.07 -9.54 16.06
N ALA A 26 -10.18 -8.86 16.40
CA ALA A 26 -10.88 -7.97 15.47
C ALA A 26 -10.08 -6.70 15.13
N ALA A 27 -9.26 -6.19 16.07
CA ALA A 27 -8.41 -5.02 15.84
C ALA A 27 -7.27 -5.29 14.84
N GLU A 28 -6.86 -6.55 14.68
CA GLU A 28 -5.82 -6.98 13.71
C GLU A 28 -6.34 -6.93 12.25
N THR A 29 -7.66 -7.11 12.05
CA THR A 29 -8.23 -7.25 10.69
C THR A 29 -8.25 -5.96 9.87
N GLN A 30 -8.11 -4.79 10.51
CA GLN A 30 -7.99 -3.50 9.83
C GLN A 30 -6.60 -3.23 9.25
N ARG A 31 -5.63 -4.14 9.45
CA ARG A 31 -4.25 -3.98 8.93
C ARG A 31 -3.98 -4.76 7.64
N ALA A 32 -4.91 -5.60 7.20
CA ALA A 32 -4.76 -6.37 5.96
C ALA A 32 -4.88 -5.49 4.70
N GLU A 33 -5.55 -4.34 4.78
CA GLU A 33 -5.67 -3.38 3.67
C GLU A 33 -4.40 -2.50 3.49
N ALA A 34 -3.47 -2.52 4.44
CA ALA A 34 -2.18 -1.84 4.33
C ALA A 34 -1.07 -2.71 3.71
N GLN A 35 -1.30 -4.01 3.50
CA GLN A 35 -0.30 -4.91 2.93
C GLN A 35 -0.22 -4.83 1.40
N SER A 36 -1.24 -4.29 0.74
CA SER A 36 -1.21 -3.99 -0.71
C SER A 36 -0.48 -2.69 -1.04
N SER A 37 -0.27 -1.80 -0.05
CA SER A 37 0.45 -0.53 -0.24
C SER A 37 1.93 -0.61 0.15
N SER A 38 2.33 -1.56 1.01
CA SER A 38 3.73 -1.80 1.35
C SER A 38 4.55 -2.43 0.22
N SER A 39 3.91 -3.08 -0.76
CA SER A 39 4.59 -3.61 -1.97
C SER A 39 4.79 -2.54 -3.06
N CYS A 40 3.85 -1.60 -3.17
CA CYS A 40 3.83 -0.62 -4.26
C CYS A 40 5.06 0.30 -4.27
N SER A 41 5.54 0.74 -3.11
CA SER A 41 6.76 1.55 -3.00
C SER A 41 8.03 0.79 -3.42
N THR A 42 8.12 -0.49 -3.07
CA THR A 42 9.22 -1.36 -3.51
C THR A 42 9.15 -1.65 -5.00
N GLU A 43 7.96 -1.95 -5.53
CA GLU A 43 7.71 -2.14 -6.96
C GLU A 43 8.10 -0.89 -7.77
N LEU A 44 7.67 0.31 -7.34
CA LEU A 44 8.02 1.58 -7.97
C LEU A 44 9.53 1.87 -7.90
N SER A 45 10.19 1.48 -6.81
CA SER A 45 11.64 1.65 -6.67
C SER A 45 12.42 0.82 -7.69
N SER A 46 11.88 -0.33 -8.13
CA SER A 46 12.48 -1.13 -9.20
C SER A 46 12.51 -0.40 -10.55
N LEU A 47 11.59 0.56 -10.79
CA LEU A 47 11.55 1.38 -12.00
C LEU A 47 12.70 2.38 -12.10
N ASN A 48 13.53 2.53 -11.06
CA ASN A 48 14.69 3.42 -11.10
C ASN A 48 15.67 3.06 -12.25
N VAL A 49 15.69 1.79 -12.69
CA VAL A 49 16.45 1.35 -13.88
C VAL A 49 15.96 2.03 -15.17
N CYS A 50 14.72 2.52 -15.21
CA CYS A 50 14.13 3.20 -16.34
C CYS A 50 14.49 4.69 -16.42
N ALA A 51 15.07 5.28 -15.36
CA ALA A 51 15.39 6.70 -15.27
C ALA A 51 16.09 7.30 -16.52
N PRO A 52 17.15 6.69 -17.10
CA PRO A 52 17.85 7.29 -18.24
C PRO A 52 17.01 7.35 -19.53
N PHE A 53 15.92 6.59 -19.62
CA PHE A 53 15.07 6.53 -20.83
C PHE A 53 13.89 7.50 -20.78
N VAL A 54 13.57 8.05 -19.60
CA VAL A 54 12.38 8.88 -19.35
C VAL A 54 12.71 10.36 -19.07
N VAL A 55 13.99 10.71 -19.03
CA VAL A 55 14.45 12.08 -18.80
C VAL A 55 14.58 12.88 -20.11
N PRO A 56 14.15 14.14 -20.15
CA PRO A 56 14.36 15.02 -21.29
C PRO A 56 15.85 15.16 -21.65
N GLY A 57 16.15 15.16 -22.94
CA GLY A 57 17.53 15.27 -23.44
C GLY A 57 18.31 13.96 -23.49
N SER A 58 17.69 12.82 -23.15
CA SER A 58 18.30 11.51 -23.38
C SER A 58 18.39 11.22 -24.88
N THR A 59 19.56 10.78 -25.32
CA THR A 59 19.81 10.33 -26.71
C THR A 59 19.29 8.91 -26.96
N ASN A 60 18.96 8.18 -25.89
CA ASN A 60 18.43 6.82 -25.97
C ASN A 60 17.06 6.78 -25.30
N THR A 61 16.00 6.91 -26.11
CA THR A 61 14.61 6.81 -25.69
C THR A 61 14.07 5.39 -25.76
N ASN A 62 14.87 4.43 -26.24
CA ASN A 62 14.48 3.03 -26.32
C ASN A 62 14.82 2.31 -25.00
N PRO A 63 13.82 1.85 -24.23
CA PRO A 63 14.07 1.20 -22.95
C PRO A 63 14.85 -0.12 -23.11
N SER A 64 15.70 -0.42 -22.12
CA SER A 64 16.37 -1.72 -22.02
C SER A 64 15.37 -2.83 -21.65
N SER A 65 15.75 -4.09 -21.91
CA SER A 65 14.97 -5.26 -21.46
C SER A 65 14.72 -5.26 -19.96
N ASP A 66 15.69 -4.79 -19.18
CA ASP A 66 15.60 -4.74 -17.72
C ASP A 66 14.57 -3.70 -17.27
N CYS A 67 14.50 -2.55 -17.94
CA CYS A 67 13.45 -1.57 -17.68
C CYS A 67 12.06 -2.11 -18.03
N CYS A 68 11.91 -2.77 -19.18
CA CYS A 68 10.63 -3.38 -19.55
C CYS A 68 10.22 -4.50 -18.57
N GLY A 69 11.18 -5.32 -18.13
CA GLY A 69 10.94 -6.38 -17.14
C GLY A 69 10.54 -5.83 -15.77
N ALA A 70 11.21 -4.77 -15.31
CA ALA A 70 10.85 -4.07 -14.08
C ALA A 70 9.44 -3.46 -14.19
N LEU A 71 9.12 -2.81 -15.32
CA LEU A 71 7.80 -2.24 -15.56
C LEU A 71 6.68 -3.27 -15.54
N GLN A 72 6.93 -4.45 -16.09
CA GLN A 72 5.96 -5.55 -16.11
C GLN A 72 5.74 -6.18 -14.73
N ALA A 73 6.73 -6.08 -13.83
CA ALA A 73 6.63 -6.59 -12.47
C ALA A 73 5.83 -5.68 -11.52
N VAL A 74 5.56 -4.42 -11.91
CA VAL A 74 4.76 -3.49 -11.10
C VAL A 74 3.27 -3.75 -11.30
N HIS A 75 2.52 -3.76 -10.20
CA HIS A 75 1.06 -3.90 -10.28
C HIS A 75 0.42 -2.70 -11.02
N PRO A 76 -0.50 -2.94 -11.97
CA PRO A 76 -1.15 -1.88 -12.73
C PRO A 76 -1.85 -0.83 -11.86
N ASP A 77 -2.52 -1.25 -10.79
CA ASP A 77 -3.21 -0.34 -9.86
C ASP A 77 -2.23 0.58 -9.11
N CYS A 78 -1.08 0.05 -8.69
CA CYS A 78 -0.02 0.82 -8.06
C CYS A 78 0.51 1.90 -9.02
N LEU A 79 0.79 1.51 -10.26
CA LEU A 79 1.27 2.42 -11.30
C LEU A 79 0.23 3.52 -11.59
N CYS A 80 -1.02 3.14 -11.83
CA CYS A 80 -2.11 4.07 -12.15
C CYS A 80 -2.40 5.04 -10.99
N ASN A 81 -2.42 4.55 -9.75
CA ASN A 81 -2.64 5.42 -8.59
C ASN A 81 -1.48 6.41 -8.42
N THR A 82 -0.24 5.95 -8.60
CA THR A 82 0.95 6.79 -8.52
C THR A 82 0.93 7.89 -9.57
N LEU A 83 0.64 7.57 -10.83
CA LEU A 83 0.55 8.57 -11.90
C LEU A 83 -0.56 9.60 -11.63
N ARG A 84 -1.72 9.14 -11.14
CA ARG A 84 -2.83 10.03 -10.76
C ARG A 84 -2.45 10.98 -9.64
N VAL A 85 -1.77 10.48 -8.61
CA VAL A 85 -1.31 11.26 -7.47
C VAL A 85 -0.23 12.24 -7.92
N ALA A 86 0.76 11.78 -8.68
CA ALA A 86 1.84 12.61 -9.23
C ALA A 86 1.32 13.77 -10.08
N ALA A 87 0.28 13.56 -10.91
CA ALA A 87 -0.33 14.62 -11.71
C ALA A 87 -1.04 15.70 -10.86
N ARG A 88 -1.49 15.35 -9.65
CA ARG A 88 -2.20 16.26 -8.73
C ARG A 88 -1.27 16.92 -7.70
N LEU A 89 -0.10 16.33 -7.44
CA LEU A 89 0.89 16.83 -6.48
C LEU A 89 1.24 18.30 -6.70
N PRO A 90 1.52 18.78 -7.92
CA PRO A 90 1.84 20.18 -8.15
C PRO A 90 0.75 21.13 -7.65
N ALA A 91 -0.52 20.82 -7.91
CA ALA A 91 -1.64 21.62 -7.43
C ALA A 91 -1.74 21.63 -5.89
N GLN A 92 -1.46 20.50 -5.24
CA GLN A 92 -1.39 20.42 -3.77
C GLN A 92 -0.25 21.26 -3.19
N CYS A 93 0.85 21.40 -3.95
CA CYS A 93 1.99 22.26 -3.61
C CYS A 93 1.84 23.71 -4.12
N ASN A 94 0.64 24.10 -4.60
CA ASN A 94 0.38 25.43 -5.16
C ASN A 94 1.27 25.80 -6.37
N LEU A 95 1.64 24.80 -7.16
CA LEU A 95 2.37 24.90 -8.42
C LEU A 95 1.44 24.72 -9.63
N ALA A 96 1.92 25.13 -10.80
CA ALA A 96 1.20 24.91 -12.06
C ALA A 96 0.95 23.41 -12.30
N PRO A 97 -0.24 23.02 -12.79
CA PRO A 97 -0.53 21.64 -13.17
C PRO A 97 0.42 21.13 -14.26
N ILE A 98 0.69 19.83 -14.25
CA ILE A 98 1.45 19.17 -15.32
C ILE A 98 0.60 19.22 -16.60
N THR A 99 1.12 19.87 -17.64
CA THR A 99 0.57 19.86 -18.99
C THR A 99 1.58 19.14 -19.88
N CYS A 100 1.17 18.02 -20.48
CA CYS A 100 1.99 17.29 -21.44
C CYS A 100 1.45 17.59 -22.83
N ASP A 101 2.03 18.56 -23.52
CA ASP A 101 1.76 18.75 -24.94
C ASP A 101 2.32 17.56 -25.72
N THR A 102 1.49 16.97 -26.57
CA THR A 102 1.95 15.94 -27.52
C THR A 102 2.73 16.67 -28.62
N ASN A 103 4.06 16.51 -28.62
CA ASN A 103 4.89 16.92 -29.76
C ASN A 103 5.05 15.74 -30.71
#